data_AF-Q9DFE5-F1
#
_entry.id   AF-Q9DFE5-F1
#
_cell.length_a   1.000
_cell.length_b   1.000
_cell.length_c   1.000
_cell.angle_alpha   90.00
_cell.angle_beta   90.00
_cell.angle_gamma   90.00
#
_symmetry.space_group_name_H-M   'P 1'
#
loop_
_entity.id
_entity.type
_entity.pdbx_description
1 polymer ?
#
loop_
_entity_poly.entity_id
_entity_poly.type
_entity_poly.pdbx_seq_one_letter_code
_entity_poly.pdbx_strand_id
1 'polypeptide(L)'
;KKTMLPLQLIVIVCLSYGQADDSTNKQSISDYSRDPFITLFSGLSAEVGNLRREVEDLRKSCNSVDVAFSAALRPSIQDNEGYGNTGPFQVDTNLVHSHIITNVGNAFSPRTGAFTAPV
;
A
#
# COMPACT_ATOMS: atom_id res chain seq x y z
N LYS A 1 40.03 -1.95 -32.80
CA LYS A 1 38.86 -1.27 -32.18
C LYS A 1 37.64 -2.19 -32.17
N LYS A 2 37.64 -3.33 -31.45
CA LYS A 2 36.44 -4.21 -31.35
C LYS A 2 36.54 -5.28 -30.24
N THR A 3 37.07 -4.94 -29.06
CA THR A 3 37.17 -5.89 -27.93
C THR A 3 36.82 -5.30 -26.56
N MET A 4 36.47 -4.01 -26.45
CA MET A 4 36.14 -3.40 -25.15
C MET A 4 34.73 -3.71 -24.63
N LEU A 5 33.77 -3.97 -25.52
CA LEU A 5 32.38 -4.30 -25.13
C LEU A 5 32.26 -5.64 -24.37
N PRO A 6 32.86 -6.76 -24.84
CA PRO A 6 32.74 -8.02 -24.10
C PRO A 6 33.44 -7.94 -22.74
N LEU A 7 34.55 -7.22 -22.65
CA LEU A 7 35.28 -7.09 -21.38
C LEU A 7 34.50 -6.28 -20.34
N GLN A 8 33.86 -5.19 -20.75
CA GLN A 8 33.03 -4.41 -19.83
C GLN A 8 31.78 -5.16 -19.39
N LEU A 9 31.15 -5.93 -20.29
CA LEU A 9 30.03 -6.79 -19.91
C LEU A 9 30.46 -7.86 -18.91
N ILE A 10 31.63 -8.47 -19.11
CA ILE A 10 32.22 -9.45 -18.17
C ILE A 10 32.49 -8.80 -16.82
N VAL A 11 33.08 -7.60 -16.77
CA VAL A 11 33.34 -6.88 -15.51
C VAL A 11 32.04 -6.54 -14.77
N ILE A 12 30.99 -6.10 -15.48
CA ILE A 12 29.67 -5.83 -14.89
C ILE A 12 29.06 -7.11 -14.28
N VAL A 13 29.16 -8.24 -14.98
CA VAL A 13 28.69 -9.54 -14.47
C VAL A 13 29.55 -10.01 -13.30
N CYS A 14 30.87 -9.86 -13.33
CA CYS A 14 31.74 -10.28 -12.21
C CYS A 14 31.50 -9.47 -10.93
N LEU A 15 31.21 -8.17 -11.04
CA LEU A 15 30.91 -7.32 -9.88
C LEU A 15 29.51 -7.56 -9.30
N SER A 16 28.55 -8.05 -10.10
CA SER A 16 27.21 -8.40 -9.58
C SER A 16 27.16 -9.75 -8.88
N TYR A 17 28.13 -10.64 -9.10
CA TYR A 17 28.21 -11.97 -8.47
C TYR A 17 29.11 -12.01 -7.21
N GLY A 18 29.88 -10.96 -6.92
CA GLY A 18 30.97 -10.97 -5.93
C GLY A 18 30.64 -10.50 -4.50
N GLN A 19 29.37 -10.49 -4.08
CA GLN A 19 29.01 -10.03 -2.73
C GLN A 19 28.55 -11.21 -1.86
N ALA A 20 29.49 -12.04 -1.45
CA ALA A 20 29.37 -12.85 -0.24
C ALA A 20 29.86 -11.99 0.93
N ASP A 21 28.99 -11.87 1.91
CA ASP A 21 29.17 -11.34 3.25
C ASP A 21 30.38 -11.97 3.97
N ASP A 22 31.55 -11.35 3.86
CA ASP A 22 32.49 -11.37 4.99
C ASP A 22 33.32 -10.08 5.08
N SER A 23 33.53 -9.71 6.33
CA SER A 23 33.91 -8.43 6.89
C SER A 23 35.39 -8.10 6.68
N THR A 24 35.71 -6.81 6.84
CA THR A 24 37.04 -6.26 7.19
C THR A 24 38.15 -6.28 6.13
N ASN A 25 38.11 -5.30 5.22
CA ASN A 25 39.32 -4.55 4.88
C ASN A 25 38.97 -3.12 4.44
N LYS A 26 39.31 -2.14 5.30
CA LYS A 26 39.24 -0.71 4.99
C LYS A 26 40.51 -0.32 4.24
N GLN A 27 40.60 -0.64 2.96
CA GLN A 27 41.60 -0.03 2.10
C GLN A 27 40.99 1.15 1.36
N SER A 28 41.60 2.31 1.55
CA SER A 28 41.23 3.59 1.00
C SER A 28 41.16 3.52 -0.52
N ILE A 29 39.93 3.39 -1.03
CA ILE A 29 39.63 3.47 -2.46
C ILE A 29 39.43 4.95 -2.79
N SER A 30 40.54 5.67 -2.94
CA SER A 30 40.56 7.07 -3.33
C SER A 30 41.32 7.23 -4.66
N ASP A 31 40.83 6.63 -5.75
CA ASP A 31 41.27 7.07 -7.10
C ASP A 31 40.40 6.64 -8.30
N TYR A 32 39.26 5.96 -8.12
CA TYR A 32 38.35 5.63 -9.25
C TYR A 32 37.43 6.79 -9.67
N SER A 33 37.70 8.01 -9.20
CA SER A 33 36.84 9.19 -9.37
C SER A 33 36.75 9.71 -10.82
N ARG A 34 37.35 9.03 -11.80
CA ARG A 34 37.38 9.46 -13.20
C ARG A 34 36.93 8.39 -14.19
N ASP A 35 36.17 7.39 -13.74
CA ASP A 35 35.54 6.44 -14.65
C ASP A 35 34.07 6.87 -14.90
N PRO A 36 33.72 7.37 -16.11
CA PRO A 36 32.38 7.85 -16.43
C PRO A 36 31.29 6.81 -16.16
N PHE A 37 31.66 5.52 -16.25
CA PHE A 37 30.75 4.41 -16.00
C PHE A 37 30.37 4.26 -14.52
N ILE A 38 31.31 4.48 -13.58
CA ILE A 38 31.04 4.38 -12.14
C ILE A 38 30.16 5.55 -11.68
N THR A 39 30.41 6.76 -12.20
CA THR A 39 29.57 7.93 -11.94
C THR A 39 28.16 7.75 -12.50
N LEU A 40 28.02 7.16 -13.69
CA LEU A 40 26.71 6.87 -14.29
C LEU A 40 25.94 5.80 -13.51
N PHE A 41 26.61 4.71 -13.13
CA PHE A 41 25.98 3.62 -12.39
C PHE A 41 25.54 4.05 -10.99
N SER A 42 26.39 4.82 -10.28
CA SER A 42 26.04 5.40 -8.98
C SER A 42 24.88 6.40 -9.09
N GLY A 43 24.85 7.22 -10.14
CA GLY A 43 23.72 8.11 -10.43
C GLY A 43 22.41 7.35 -10.69
N LEU A 44 22.46 6.30 -11.51
CA LEU A 44 21.30 5.45 -11.79
C LEU A 44 20.82 4.72 -10.54
N SER A 45 21.75 4.20 -9.73
CA SER A 45 21.43 3.52 -8.46
C SER A 45 20.76 4.47 -7.47
N ALA A 46 21.25 5.71 -7.35
CA ALA A 46 20.65 6.74 -6.53
C ALA A 46 19.23 7.10 -7.00
N GLU A 47 19.03 7.21 -8.32
CA GLU A 47 17.72 7.54 -8.90
C GLU A 47 16.68 6.42 -8.70
N VAL A 48 17.07 5.16 -8.92
CA VAL A 48 16.22 4.00 -8.59
C VAL A 48 15.88 3.99 -7.10
N GLY A 49 16.82 4.35 -6.24
CA GLY A 49 16.59 4.51 -4.80
C GLY A 49 15.60 5.63 -4.47
N ASN A 50 15.68 6.76 -5.18
CA ASN A 50 14.75 7.89 -5.03
C ASN A 50 13.32 7.51 -5.44
N LEU A 51 13.16 6.91 -6.62
CA LEU A 51 11.86 6.47 -7.14
C LEU A 51 11.20 5.44 -6.21
N ARG A 52 11.98 4.49 -5.67
CA ARG A 52 11.46 3.51 -4.69
C ARG A 52 10.93 4.18 -3.42
N ARG A 53 11.64 5.21 -2.92
CA ARG A 53 11.19 5.97 -1.74
C ARG A 53 9.92 6.76 -2.05
N GLU A 54 9.85 7.43 -3.19
CA GLU A 54 8.68 8.20 -3.61
C GLU A 54 7.43 7.31 -3.76
N VAL A 55 7.56 6.13 -4.38
CA VAL A 55 6.45 5.16 -4.50
C VAL A 55 5.99 4.67 -3.14
N GLU A 56 6.91 4.41 -2.21
CA GLU A 56 6.58 3.97 -0.86
C GLU A 56 5.87 5.06 -0.05
N ASP A 57 6.34 6.31 -0.15
CA ASP A 57 5.72 7.46 0.51
C ASP A 57 4.34 7.77 -0.08
N LEU A 58 4.18 7.68 -1.40
CA LEU A 58 2.88 7.80 -2.07
C LEU A 58 1.92 6.68 -1.61
N ARG A 59 2.39 5.43 -1.52
CA ARG A 59 1.58 4.33 -0.98
C ARG A 59 1.13 4.58 0.44
N LYS A 60 2.03 5.06 1.31
CA LYS A 60 1.66 5.44 2.69
C LYS A 60 0.63 6.56 2.73
N SER A 61 0.74 7.54 1.83
CA SER A 61 -0.24 8.63 1.71
C SER A 61 -1.61 8.16 1.20
N CYS A 62 -1.66 7.04 0.48
CA CYS A 62 -2.88 6.46 -0.09
C CYS A 62 -3.57 5.46 0.86
N ASN A 63 -3.11 5.32 2.12
CA ASN A 63 -3.72 4.45 3.12
C ASN A 63 -5.00 5.06 3.75
N SER A 64 -5.71 5.94 3.04
CA SER A 64 -7.02 6.42 3.49
C SER A 64 -8.01 5.27 3.40
N VAL A 65 -8.68 4.96 4.51
CA VAL A 65 -9.80 4.02 4.51
C VAL A 65 -10.99 4.72 3.87
N ASP A 66 -11.34 4.32 2.65
CA ASP A 66 -12.58 4.78 2.02
C ASP A 66 -13.79 4.27 2.81
N VAL A 67 -14.79 5.14 3.00
CA VAL A 67 -16.00 4.80 3.75
C VAL A 67 -17.25 5.30 3.06
N ALA A 68 -18.20 4.39 2.88
CA ALA A 68 -19.55 4.69 2.41
C ALA A 68 -20.49 3.59 2.90
N PHE A 69 -21.66 3.96 3.42
CA PHE A 69 -22.66 2.97 3.83
C PHE A 69 -24.08 3.40 3.45
N SER A 70 -24.92 2.41 3.21
CA SER A 70 -26.36 2.55 3.03
C SER A 70 -27.06 1.31 3.61
N ALA A 71 -28.13 1.53 4.36
CA ALA A 71 -28.87 0.48 5.01
C ALA A 71 -30.37 0.82 5.04
N ALA A 72 -31.20 -0.22 5.05
CA ALA A 72 -32.63 -0.11 5.21
C ALA A 72 -33.08 -0.79 6.50
N LEU A 73 -34.22 -0.33 7.02
CA LEU A 73 -34.81 -0.90 8.21
C LEU A 73 -35.32 -2.33 7.97
N ARG A 74 -35.88 -2.59 6.79
CA ARG A 74 -36.51 -3.85 6.39
C ARG A 74 -36.09 -4.19 4.96
N PRO A 75 -35.96 -5.48 4.60
CA PRO A 75 -35.73 -5.87 3.22
C PRO A 75 -36.93 -5.50 2.34
N SER A 76 -36.69 -5.19 1.06
CA SER A 76 -37.75 -4.83 0.10
C SER A 76 -38.63 -6.02 -0.33
N ILE A 77 -38.37 -7.22 0.19
CA ILE A 77 -39.08 -8.46 -0.16
C ILE A 77 -40.19 -8.66 0.88
N GLN A 78 -41.40 -9.02 0.43
CA GLN A 78 -42.47 -9.50 1.32
C GLN A 78 -42.11 -10.88 1.88
N ASP A 79 -41.19 -10.93 2.81
CA ASP A 79 -41.09 -12.01 3.79
C ASP A 79 -41.79 -11.58 5.09
N ASN A 80 -41.70 -12.41 6.12
CA ASN A 80 -42.24 -12.11 7.45
C ASN A 80 -41.61 -10.85 8.10
N GLU A 81 -40.57 -10.27 7.48
CA GLU A 81 -39.81 -9.13 7.98
C GLU A 81 -39.98 -7.86 7.12
N GLY A 82 -40.69 -7.88 5.98
CA GLY A 82 -40.67 -6.79 5.00
C GLY A 82 -41.64 -5.60 5.19
N TYR A 83 -42.72 -5.74 5.97
CA TYR A 83 -43.74 -4.69 6.09
C TYR A 83 -44.38 -4.58 7.49
N GLY A 84 -44.75 -3.37 7.91
CA GLY A 84 -45.42 -3.08 9.19
C GLY A 84 -44.71 -2.05 10.07
N ASN A 85 -45.27 -1.80 11.25
CA ASN A 85 -44.77 -0.80 12.20
C ASN A 85 -43.53 -1.29 12.97
N THR A 86 -42.56 -0.40 13.14
CA THR A 86 -41.41 -0.59 14.03
C THR A 86 -41.62 0.28 15.26
N GLY A 87 -42.18 -0.31 16.31
CA GLY A 87 -42.64 0.39 17.52
C GLY A 87 -44.07 0.00 17.91
N PRO A 88 -44.65 0.62 18.96
CA PRO A 88 -44.14 1.80 19.68
C PRO A 88 -43.00 1.47 20.65
N PHE A 89 -42.07 2.42 20.82
CA PHE A 89 -40.98 2.32 21.80
C PHE A 89 -41.36 3.08 23.08
N GLN A 90 -41.18 2.46 24.24
CA GLN A 90 -41.50 3.06 25.54
C GLN A 90 -40.38 3.94 26.10
N VAL A 91 -39.19 3.83 25.51
CA VAL A 91 -37.96 4.55 25.88
C VAL A 91 -37.16 4.86 24.62
N ASP A 92 -36.20 5.77 24.73
CA ASP A 92 -35.25 6.07 23.66
C ASP A 92 -34.58 4.78 23.18
N THR A 93 -34.89 4.40 21.94
CA THR A 93 -34.46 3.14 21.34
C THR A 93 -33.69 3.46 20.07
N ASN A 94 -32.48 2.92 19.95
CA ASN A 94 -31.73 3.02 18.71
C ASN A 94 -32.38 2.14 17.64
N LEU A 95 -32.71 2.73 16.49
CA LEU A 95 -33.35 2.02 15.40
C LEU A 95 -32.30 1.28 14.57
N VAL A 96 -32.30 -0.05 14.66
CA VAL A 96 -31.33 -0.89 13.98
C VAL A 96 -31.76 -1.17 12.54
N HIS A 97 -31.03 -0.58 11.59
CA HIS A 97 -31.20 -0.82 10.15
C HIS A 97 -30.35 -2.02 9.73
N SER A 98 -30.91 -3.23 9.83
CA SER A 98 -30.17 -4.49 9.65
C SER A 98 -29.95 -4.87 8.20
N HIS A 99 -30.74 -4.32 7.26
CA HIS A 99 -30.62 -4.64 5.84
C HIS A 99 -29.54 -3.79 5.19
N ILE A 100 -28.32 -4.33 5.08
CA ILE A 100 -27.18 -3.63 4.49
C ILE A 100 -27.27 -3.64 2.96
N ILE A 101 -27.24 -2.45 2.36
CA ILE A 101 -27.15 -2.26 0.91
C ILE A 101 -25.68 -2.01 0.51
N THR A 102 -24.94 -1.23 1.30
CA THR A 102 -23.51 -0.96 1.09
C THR A 102 -22.82 -0.72 2.44
N ASN A 103 -21.58 -1.19 2.62
CA ASN A 103 -20.76 -0.97 3.83
C ASN A 103 -19.25 -0.93 3.49
N VAL A 104 -18.85 -0.01 2.61
CA VAL A 104 -17.44 0.23 2.28
C VAL A 104 -16.69 0.71 3.53
N GLY A 105 -15.53 0.13 3.79
CA GLY A 105 -14.75 0.41 5.00
C GLY A 105 -15.26 -0.27 6.28
N ASN A 106 -16.35 -1.05 6.20
CA ASN A 106 -16.93 -1.82 7.32
C ASN A 106 -17.21 -1.00 8.60
N ALA A 107 -17.49 0.30 8.44
CA ALA A 107 -17.69 1.25 9.53
C ALA A 107 -19.10 1.19 10.14
N PHE A 108 -20.07 0.57 9.46
CA PHE A 108 -21.44 0.40 9.96
C PHE A 108 -21.69 -1.00 10.53
N SER A 109 -22.39 -1.08 11.67
CA SER A 109 -22.76 -2.33 12.34
C SER A 109 -24.28 -2.60 12.23
N PRO A 110 -24.73 -3.62 11.45
CA PRO A 110 -26.15 -4.00 11.38
C PRO A 110 -26.68 -4.58 12.69
N ARG A 111 -25.82 -4.93 13.64
CA ARG A 111 -26.22 -5.44 14.96
C ARG A 111 -26.65 -4.31 15.89
N THR A 112 -26.00 -3.16 15.80
CA THR A 112 -26.19 -2.03 16.72
C THR A 112 -26.82 -0.81 16.06
N GLY A 113 -26.86 -0.76 14.72
CA GLY A 113 -27.29 0.41 13.96
C GLY A 113 -26.29 1.58 14.00
N ALA A 114 -25.08 1.35 14.53
CA ALA A 114 -24.09 2.41 14.72
C ALA A 114 -23.09 2.48 13.57
N PHE A 115 -22.79 3.70 13.15
CA PHE A 115 -21.65 4.03 12.29
C PHE A 115 -20.48 4.53 13.15
N THR A 116 -19.28 3.99 12.94
CA THR A 116 -18.05 4.42 13.62
C THR A 116 -17.06 4.94 12.59
N ALA A 117 -16.78 6.25 12.63
CA ALA A 117 -15.81 6.85 11.73
C ALA A 117 -14.40 6.26 11.96
N PRO A 118 -13.62 5.97 10.89
CA PRO A 118 -12.21 5.63 11.03
C PRO A 118 -11.44 6.81 11.63
N VAL A 119 -10.45 6.51 12.47
CA VAL A 119 -9.53 7.48 13.09
C VAL A 119 -8.23 7.60 12.31
#